data_AF-A0A023JEQ2-F1
#
_entry.id   AF-A0A023JEQ2-F1
#
_cell.length_a   1.000
_cell.length_b   1.000
_cell.length_c   1.000
_cell.angle_alpha   90.00
_cell.angle_beta   90.00
_cell.angle_gamma   90.00
#
_symmetry.space_group_name_H-M   'P 1'
#
loop_
_entity.id
_entity.type
_entity.pdbx_description
1 polymer ?
#
loop_
_entity_poly.entity_id
_entity_poly.type
_entity_poly.pdbx_seq_one_letter_code
_entity_poly.pdbx_strand_id
1 'polypeptide(L)' 'MLKQIVFIISIFLILIIFLRVPQESVGLSSFATKSDLLGSPSSAQRSLNIITGIAILIYFAIAIKLNSNL' A
#
# COMPACT_ATOMS: atom_id res chain seq x y z
N MET A 1 -23.62 1.05 2.69
CA MET A 1 -22.75 1.77 1.73
C MET A 1 -21.38 2.08 2.34
N LEU A 2 -21.25 2.86 3.42
CA LEU A 2 -19.93 3.22 3.98
C LEU A 2 -19.11 2.00 4.50
N LYS A 3 -19.78 0.99 5.06
CA LYS A 3 -19.14 -0.29 5.46
C LYS A 3 -18.51 -1.06 4.28
N GLN A 4 -19.12 -1.03 3.10
CA GLN A 4 -18.58 -1.67 1.89
C GLN A 4 -17.34 -0.93 1.39
N ILE A 5 -17.34 0.40 1.47
CA ILE A 5 -16.18 1.25 1.12
C ILE A 5 -14.99 0.92 2.03
N VAL A 6 -15.21 0.79 3.34
CA VAL A 6 -14.15 0.39 4.29
C VAL A 6 -13.60 -0.99 3.95
N PHE A 7 -14.47 -1.96 3.64
CA PHE A 7 -14.04 -3.31 3.25
C PHE A 7 -13.16 -3.30 1.99
N ILE A 8 -13.51 -2.53 0.97
CA ILE A 8 -12.72 -2.37 -0.26
C ILE A 8 -11.36 -1.72 0.04
N ILE A 9 -11.34 -0.67 0.87
CA ILE A 9 -10.10 0.00 1.29
C ILE A 9 -9.19 -0.94 2.08
N SER A 10 -9.75 -1.78 2.95
CA SER A 10 -8.98 -2.80 3.67
C SER A 10 -8.34 -3.82 2.74
N ILE A 11 -9.09 -4.35 1.76
CA ILE A 11 -8.53 -5.27 0.75
C ILE A 11 -7.42 -4.58 -0.04
N PHE A 12 -7.64 -3.35 -0.48
CA PHE A 12 -6.66 -2.58 -1.23
C PHE A 12 -5.37 -2.35 -0.42
N LEU A 13 -5.49 -2.00 0.87
CA LEU A 13 -4.35 -1.85 1.78
C LEU A 13 -3.58 -3.17 1.93
N ILE A 14 -4.28 -4.29 2.11
CA ILE A 14 -3.65 -5.61 2.19
C ILE A 14 -2.86 -5.90 0.92
N LEU A 15 -3.44 -5.68 -0.26
CA LEU A 15 -2.75 -5.89 -1.55
C LEU A 15 -1.50 -5.02 -1.70
N ILE A 16 -1.57 -3.73 -1.32
CA ILE A 16 -0.41 -2.83 -1.39
C ILE A 16 0.68 -3.26 -0.42
N ILE A 17 0.33 -3.68 0.79
CA ILE A 17 1.30 -4.17 1.79
C ILE A 17 1.96 -5.46 1.29
N PHE A 18 1.23 -6.36 0.65
CA PHE A 18 1.79 -7.56 0.02
C PHE A 18 2.68 -7.23 -1.19
N LEU A 19 2.31 -6.23 -1.99
CA LEU A 19 3.08 -5.80 -3.15
C LEU A 19 4.38 -5.08 -2.75
N ARG A 20 4.48 -4.62 -1.50
CA ARG A 20 5.70 -4.01 -0.97
C ARG A 20 6.80 -5.07 -0.82
N VAL A 21 7.71 -5.10 -1.80
CA VAL A 21 8.88 -6.00 -1.82
C VAL A 21 9.76 -5.76 -0.57
N PRO A 22 10.15 -6.83 0.17
CA PRO A 22 11.01 -6.72 1.35
C PRO A 22 12.44 -6.29 0.99
N GLN A 23 13.03 -5.44 1.85
CA GLN A 23 14.31 -4.76 1.60
C GLN A 23 15.55 -5.68 1.66
N GLU A 24 15.40 -6.91 2.13
CA GLU A 24 16.53 -7.79 2.49
C GLU A 24 17.01 -8.73 1.37
N SER A 25 16.39 -8.72 0.18
CA SER A 25 16.79 -9.60 -0.96
C SER A 25 17.89 -9.00 -1.85
N VAL A 26 18.82 -8.25 -1.24
CA VAL A 26 19.89 -7.49 -1.90
C VAL A 26 20.86 -8.39 -2.69
N GLY A 27 20.93 -9.69 -2.40
CA GLY A 27 21.84 -10.64 -3.06
C GLY A 27 21.37 -11.22 -4.40
N LEU A 28 20.05 -11.41 -4.62
CA LEU A 28 19.50 -12.05 -5.85
C LEU A 28 18.80 -11.06 -6.79
N SER A 29 18.42 -9.88 -6.31
CA SER A 29 17.74 -8.84 -7.10
C SER A 29 18.66 -8.13 -8.10
N SER A 30 19.99 -8.12 -7.85
CA SER A 30 21.00 -7.58 -8.78
C SER A 30 21.06 -8.35 -10.11
N PHE A 31 20.69 -9.65 -10.11
CA PHE A 31 20.71 -10.50 -11.30
C PHE A 31 19.36 -10.58 -12.05
N ALA A 32 18.26 -10.11 -11.45
CA ALA A 32 16.91 -10.24 -12.04
C ALA A 32 16.32 -8.93 -12.59
N THR A 33 17.02 -7.79 -12.49
CA THR A 33 16.42 -6.49 -12.82
C THR A 33 16.65 -6.08 -14.29
N LYS A 34 15.74 -6.52 -15.17
CA LYS A 34 15.45 -5.87 -16.47
C LYS A 34 13.94 -5.88 -16.76
N SER A 35 13.13 -5.45 -15.79
CA SER A 35 11.72 -5.14 -16.06
C SER A 35 11.28 -3.98 -15.17
N ASP A 36 11.52 -2.77 -15.65
CA ASP A 36 11.06 -1.50 -15.07
C ASP A 36 9.54 -1.30 -15.24
N LEU A 37 8.72 -2.33 -15.00
CA LEU A 37 7.27 -2.25 -15.17
C LEU A 37 6.62 -1.20 -14.24
N LEU A 38 7.24 -0.93 -13.09
CA LEU A 38 6.78 0.03 -12.08
C LEU A 38 7.81 1.16 -11.83
N GLY A 39 8.79 1.33 -12.73
CA GLY A 39 9.94 2.21 -12.56
C GLY A 39 11.04 1.61 -11.66
N SER A 40 12.04 2.41 -11.29
CA SER A 40 13.17 1.91 -10.51
C SER A 40 12.71 1.35 -9.16
N PRO A 41 13.33 0.26 -8.64
CA PRO A 41 12.93 -0.35 -7.37
C PRO A 41 12.85 0.64 -6.21
N SER A 42 13.75 1.64 -6.16
CA SER A 42 13.75 2.68 -5.14
C SER A 42 12.60 3.69 -5.29
N SER A 43 12.23 4.05 -6.52
CA SER A 43 11.14 4.99 -6.81
C SER A 43 9.78 4.34 -6.62
N ALA A 44 9.60 3.11 -7.10
CA ALA A 44 8.39 2.31 -6.88
C ALA A 44 8.11 2.14 -5.39
N GLN A 45 9.14 1.86 -4.60
CA GLN A 45 9.01 1.73 -3.15
C GLN A 45 8.61 3.05 -2.47
N ARG A 46 9.18 4.18 -2.89
CA ARG A 46 8.81 5.51 -2.38
C ARG A 46 7.36 5.85 -2.71
N SER A 47 6.93 5.59 -3.94
CA SER A 47 5.55 5.80 -4.39
C SER A 47 4.57 4.94 -3.59
N LEU A 48 4.84 3.63 -3.47
CA LEU A 48 4.03 2.71 -2.67
C LEU A 48 3.96 3.13 -1.20
N ASN A 49 5.07 3.63 -0.62
CA ASN A 49 5.07 4.12 0.76
C ASN A 49 4.16 5.33 0.97
N ILE A 50 4.22 6.32 0.05
CA ILE A 50 3.37 7.51 0.10
C ILE A 50 1.89 7.12 -0.05
N ILE A 51 1.58 6.28 -1.04
CA ILE A 51 0.21 5.80 -1.29
C ILE A 51 -0.31 5.03 -0.07
N THR A 52 0.50 4.16 0.52
CA THR A 52 0.14 3.41 1.73
C THR A 52 -0.15 4.36 2.90
N GLY A 53 0.71 5.36 3.12
CA GLY A 53 0.52 6.35 4.19
C GLY A 53 -0.79 7.13 4.02
N ILE A 54 -1.07 7.61 2.81
CA ILE A 54 -2.33 8.31 2.50
C ILE A 54 -3.53 7.38 2.71
N ALA A 55 -3.47 6.14 2.23
CA ALA A 55 -4.55 5.17 2.36
C ALA A 55 -4.84 4.82 3.84
N ILE A 56 -3.82 4.72 4.69
CA ILE A 56 -3.97 4.53 6.14
C ILE A 56 -4.67 5.73 6.77
N LEU A 57 -4.27 6.96 6.44
CA LEU A 57 -4.91 8.18 6.96
C LEU A 57 -6.40 8.26 6.58
N ILE A 58 -6.73 7.95 5.32
CA ILE A 58 -8.11 7.90 4.83
C ILE A 58 -8.90 6.81 5.58
N TYR A 59 -8.33 5.61 5.70
CA TYR A 59 -8.96 4.52 6.44
C TYR A 59 -9.26 4.92 7.89
N PHE A 60 -8.30 5.57 8.56
CA PHE A 60 -8.45 6.03 9.94
C PHE A 60 -9.55 7.10 10.07
N ALA A 61 -9.59 8.09 9.18
CA ALA A 61 -10.64 9.11 9.17
C ALA A 61 -12.04 8.51 8.95
N ILE A 62 -12.17 7.54 8.04
CA ILE A 62 -13.44 6.84 7.80
C ILE A 62 -13.82 6.00 9.02
N ALA A 63 -12.85 5.32 9.65
CA ALA A 63 -13.08 4.54 10.86
C ALA A 63 -13.59 5.40 12.03
N ILE A 64 -13.02 6.59 12.22
CA ILE A 64 -13.53 7.57 13.20
C ILE A 64 -14.97 7.92 12.87
N LYS A 65 -15.29 8.31 11.62
CA LYS A 65 -16.65 8.68 11.20
C LYS A 65 -17.67 7.55 11.39
N LEU A 66 -17.26 6.31 11.17
CA LEU A 66 -18.11 5.12 11.33
C LEU A 66 -18.32 4.76 12.81
N ASN A 67 -17.31 5.01 13.66
CA ASN A 67 -17.37 4.76 15.09
C ASN A 67 -18.04 5.90 15.87
N SER A 68 -17.91 7.15 15.40
CA SER A 68 -18.58 8.33 15.93
C SER A 68 -20.05 8.41 15.52
N ASN A 69 -20.69 7.25 15.33
CA ASN A 69 -22.14 7.14 15.26
C ASN A 69 -22.70 7.56 16.64
N LEU A 70 -22.96 8.87 16.79
CA LEU A 70 -23.98 9.36 17.71
C LEU A 70 -25.36 8.96 17.17
#